data_AF-A0A9C8Q638-F1
#
_entry.id   AF-A0A9C8Q638-F1
#
_cell.length_a   1.000
_cell.length_b   1.000
_cell.length_c   1.000
_cell.angle_alpha   90.00
_cell.angle_beta   90.00
_cell.angle_gamma   90.00
#
_symmetry.space_group_name_H-M   'P 1'
#
loop_
_entity.id
_entity.type
_entity.pdbx_description
1 polymer ?
#
loop_
_entity_poly.entity_id
_entity_poly.type
_entity_poly.pdbx_seq_one_letter_code
_entity_poly.pdbx_strand_id
1 'polypeptide(L)'
;LIFTLRKRINTISTGDMVCLGLAPGLFLGRLANFINAELWGRPTDLPWGVAFPTVSAQNCPDVVGICARHPSQLYEALLEGLILGALLIYMAWRRGALKYEGLIGGTFLTGYGLARFAVEFVRQPDAQFVSSGNPLGLAWQVSGWGLTMGQLLSLPMIAIGIYFILRAKRNG
;
A
#
# COMPACT_ATOMS: atom_id res chain seq x y z
N LEU A 1 9.99 12.73 -15.05
CA LEU A 1 11.16 12.48 -15.92
C LEU A 1 11.24 13.49 -17.08
N ILE A 2 10.29 13.56 -18.02
CA ILE A 2 10.36 14.54 -19.12
C ILE A 2 10.44 15.98 -18.60
N PHE A 3 9.64 16.33 -17.60
CA PHE A 3 9.69 17.65 -16.95
C PHE A 3 11.05 17.96 -16.33
N THR A 4 11.63 17.02 -15.59
CA THR A 4 12.90 17.22 -14.89
C THR A 4 14.06 17.37 -15.87
N LEU A 5 14.06 16.59 -16.96
CA LEU A 5 15.03 16.71 -18.05
C LEU A 5 14.93 18.05 -18.77
N ARG A 6 13.71 18.51 -19.11
CA ARG A 6 13.51 19.81 -19.78
C ARG A 6 13.92 21.00 -18.91
N LYS A 7 13.71 20.90 -17.60
CA LYS A 7 14.02 21.98 -16.65
C LYS A 7 15.42 21.87 -16.01
N ARG A 8 16.21 20.86 -16.39
CA ARG A 8 17.55 20.58 -15.85
C ARG A 8 17.59 20.52 -14.31
N ILE A 9 16.55 19.96 -13.70
CA ILE A 9 16.46 19.75 -12.25
C ILE A 9 16.78 18.30 -11.90
N ASN A 10 17.34 18.08 -10.70
CA ASN A 10 17.66 16.72 -10.25
C ASN A 10 16.38 15.87 -10.19
N THR A 11 16.39 14.76 -10.93
CA THR A 11 15.22 13.88 -11.06
C THR A 11 14.93 13.11 -9.78
N ILE A 12 15.96 12.70 -9.04
CA ILE A 12 15.83 11.94 -7.80
C ILE A 12 15.27 12.84 -6.69
N SER A 13 15.85 14.03 -6.50
CA SER A 13 15.34 15.01 -5.52
C SER A 13 13.92 15.46 -5.83
N THR A 14 13.56 15.57 -7.11
CA THR A 14 12.16 15.85 -7.51
C THR A 14 11.25 14.68 -7.14
N GLY A 15 11.71 13.44 -7.35
CA GLY A 15 11.01 12.24 -6.93
C GLY A 15 10.76 12.18 -5.42
N ASP A 16 11.74 12.57 -4.61
CA ASP A 16 11.61 12.67 -3.15
C ASP A 16 10.48 13.64 -2.75
N MET A 17 10.40 14.80 -3.39
CA MET A 17 9.32 15.77 -3.15
C MET A 17 7.95 15.24 -3.56
N VAL A 18 7.86 14.53 -4.69
CA VAL A 18 6.61 13.90 -5.13
C VAL A 18 6.14 12.86 -4.12
N CYS A 19 7.04 11.99 -3.64
CA CYS A 19 6.72 10.95 -2.66
C CYS A 19 6.15 11.53 -1.36
N LEU A 20 6.64 12.69 -0.93
CA LEU A 20 6.11 13.40 0.24
C LEU A 20 4.65 13.84 0.04
N GLY A 21 4.30 14.27 -1.17
CA GLY A 21 2.93 14.64 -1.54
C GLY A 21 2.00 13.43 -1.78
N LEU A 22 2.55 12.25 -2.12
CA LEU A 22 1.75 11.05 -2.35
C LEU A 22 1.09 10.53 -1.05
N ALA A 23 1.78 10.61 0.09
CA ALA A 23 1.26 10.08 1.36
C ALA A 23 -0.11 10.68 1.78
N PRO A 24 -0.32 12.00 1.81
CA PRO A 24 -1.64 12.56 2.10
C PRO A 24 -2.67 12.23 1.00
N GLY A 25 -2.25 12.12 -0.26
CA GLY A 25 -3.13 11.68 -1.35
C GLY A 25 -3.63 10.25 -1.15
N LEU A 26 -2.74 9.33 -0.76
CA LEU A 26 -3.09 7.96 -0.40
C LEU A 26 -4.04 7.92 0.80
N PHE A 27 -3.72 8.66 1.87
CA PHE A 27 -4.58 8.74 3.06
C PHE A 27 -6.03 9.12 2.70
N LEU A 28 -6.19 10.25 2.00
CA LEU A 28 -7.51 10.75 1.62
C LEU A 28 -8.23 9.83 0.63
N GLY A 29 -7.49 9.26 -0.33
CA GLY A 29 -8.05 8.28 -1.27
C GLY A 29 -8.60 7.05 -0.57
N ARG A 30 -7.88 6.50 0.42
CA ARG A 30 -8.35 5.34 1.19
C ARG A 30 -9.54 5.65 2.08
N LEU A 31 -9.58 6.84 2.69
CA LEU A 31 -10.76 7.29 3.42
C LEU A 31 -11.98 7.43 2.49
N ALA A 32 -11.78 7.95 1.28
CA ALA A 32 -12.84 8.00 0.28
C ALA A 32 -13.31 6.59 -0.10
N ASN A 33 -12.41 5.62 -0.29
CA ASN A 33 -12.81 4.23 -0.54
C ASN A 33 -13.65 3.64 0.61
N PHE A 34 -13.30 3.97 1.87
CA PHE A 34 -14.07 3.53 3.02
C PHE A 34 -15.48 4.15 3.03
N ILE A 35 -15.58 5.46 2.80
CA ILE A 35 -16.86 6.20 2.74
C ILE A 35 -17.75 5.67 1.59
N ASN A 36 -17.15 5.42 0.43
CA ASN A 36 -17.82 4.85 -0.74
C ASN A 36 -18.14 3.36 -0.57
N ALA A 37 -17.72 2.74 0.54
CA ALA A 37 -17.86 1.33 0.81
C ALA A 37 -17.35 0.46 -0.35
N GLU A 38 -16.11 0.68 -0.82
CA GLU A 38 -15.44 -0.05 -1.91
C GLU A 38 -14.05 -0.57 -1.50
N LEU A 39 -13.55 -1.63 -2.14
CA LEU A 39 -12.22 -2.24 -1.84
C LEU A 39 -12.08 -2.78 -0.40
N TRP A 40 -13.17 -3.35 0.11
CA TRP A 40 -13.21 -3.99 1.43
C TRP A 40 -12.40 -5.30 1.46
N GLY A 41 -12.08 -5.75 2.67
CA GLY A 41 -11.30 -6.95 2.90
C GLY A 41 -12.13 -8.23 2.89
N ARG A 42 -11.48 -9.33 3.28
CA ARG A 42 -12.11 -10.64 3.44
C ARG A 42 -13.16 -10.60 4.58
N PRO A 43 -14.13 -11.53 4.58
CA PRO A 43 -15.01 -11.74 5.73
C PRO A 43 -14.21 -11.95 7.01
N THR A 44 -14.72 -11.43 8.13
CA THR A 44 -14.02 -11.50 9.42
C THR A 44 -14.99 -11.50 10.58
N ASP A 45 -14.64 -12.25 11.62
CA ASP A 45 -15.39 -12.32 12.89
C ASP A 45 -14.77 -11.42 13.97
N LEU A 46 -13.77 -10.61 13.62
CA LEU A 46 -13.10 -9.70 14.55
C LEU A 46 -14.06 -8.59 15.02
N PRO A 47 -13.93 -8.10 16.27
CA PRO A 47 -14.90 -7.17 16.85
C PRO A 47 -14.91 -5.78 16.22
N TRP A 48 -13.93 -5.46 15.37
CA TRP A 48 -13.87 -4.22 14.58
C TRP A 48 -14.19 -4.44 13.10
N GLY A 49 -14.73 -5.62 12.74
CA GLY A 49 -15.26 -5.87 11.40
C GLY A 49 -16.38 -4.89 11.05
N VAL A 50 -16.44 -4.47 9.80
CA VAL A 50 -17.44 -3.51 9.31
C VAL A 50 -18.39 -4.20 8.35
N ALA A 51 -19.69 -4.04 8.60
CA ALA A 51 -20.74 -4.46 7.68
C ALA A 51 -20.96 -3.36 6.63
N PHE A 52 -20.42 -3.54 5.44
CA PHE A 52 -20.58 -2.59 4.34
C PHE A 52 -21.95 -2.77 3.66
N PRO A 53 -22.65 -1.69 3.29
CA PRO A 53 -24.04 -1.74 2.83
C PRO A 53 -24.22 -2.28 1.39
N THR A 54 -23.13 -2.52 0.64
CA THR A 54 -23.21 -2.94 -0.76
C THR A 54 -23.55 -4.42 -0.88
N VAL A 55 -24.35 -4.78 -1.90
CA VAL A 55 -24.76 -6.17 -2.16
C VAL A 55 -23.54 -7.09 -2.33
N SER A 56 -22.52 -6.61 -3.05
CA SER A 56 -21.28 -7.36 -3.26
C SER A 56 -20.50 -7.59 -1.96
N ALA A 57 -20.52 -6.65 -1.01
CA ALA A 57 -19.88 -6.85 0.28
C ALA A 57 -20.67 -7.82 1.18
N GLN A 58 -21.99 -7.83 1.08
CA GLN A 58 -22.83 -8.77 1.84
C GLN A 58 -22.85 -10.19 1.25
N ASN A 59 -22.32 -10.38 0.03
CA ASN A 59 -22.20 -11.71 -0.56
C ASN A 59 -21.05 -12.52 0.10
N CYS A 60 -21.44 -13.35 1.06
CA CYS A 60 -20.56 -14.27 1.80
C CYS A 60 -21.28 -15.62 1.95
N PRO A 61 -21.01 -16.60 1.07
CA PRO A 61 -21.75 -17.87 1.04
C PRO A 61 -21.71 -18.65 2.36
N ASP A 62 -20.62 -18.51 3.11
CA ASP A 62 -20.37 -19.24 4.36
C ASP A 62 -20.91 -18.53 5.61
N VAL A 63 -21.51 -17.34 5.46
CA VAL A 63 -21.99 -16.52 6.60
C VAL A 63 -23.50 -16.43 6.58
N VAL A 64 -24.14 -16.87 7.68
CA VAL A 64 -25.58 -16.71 7.88
C VAL A 64 -25.83 -15.38 8.59
N GLY A 65 -26.40 -14.40 7.89
CA GLY A 65 -26.74 -13.08 8.43
C GLY A 65 -25.89 -11.95 7.84
N ILE A 66 -25.56 -10.95 8.65
CA ILE A 66 -24.78 -9.78 8.21
C ILE A 66 -23.33 -10.20 8.05
N CYS A 67 -22.76 -10.02 6.85
CA CYS A 67 -21.35 -10.29 6.61
C CYS A 67 -20.50 -9.08 7.00
N ALA A 68 -19.76 -9.22 8.11
CA ALA A 68 -18.74 -8.27 8.51
C ALA A 68 -17.43 -8.56 7.76
N ARG A 69 -16.71 -7.50 7.38
CA ARG A 69 -15.46 -7.59 6.63
C ARG A 69 -14.38 -6.73 7.24
N HIS A 70 -13.12 -7.09 6.99
CA HIS A 70 -12.00 -6.23 7.35
C HIS A 70 -12.14 -4.87 6.64
N PRO A 71 -12.11 -3.73 7.36
CA PRO A 71 -12.02 -2.42 6.75
C PRO A 71 -10.58 -2.15 6.25
N SER A 72 -10.14 -2.92 5.25
CA SER A 72 -8.77 -2.87 4.70
C SER A 72 -8.38 -1.46 4.25
N GLN A 73 -9.34 -0.66 3.79
CA GLN A 73 -9.13 0.73 3.41
C GLN A 73 -8.62 1.56 4.59
N LEU A 74 -9.14 1.34 5.81
CA LEU A 74 -8.66 2.03 7.00
C LEU A 74 -7.26 1.56 7.41
N TYR A 75 -6.93 0.28 7.18
CA TYR A 75 -5.57 -0.21 7.38
C TYR A 75 -4.59 0.41 6.37
N GLU A 76 -4.96 0.48 5.08
CA GLU A 76 -4.17 1.18 4.04
C GLU A 76 -4.03 2.67 4.38
N ALA A 77 -5.11 3.34 4.80
CA ALA A 77 -5.09 4.75 5.20
C ALA A 77 -4.12 4.97 6.37
N LEU A 78 -4.18 4.13 7.39
CA LEU A 78 -3.33 4.23 8.57
C LEU A 78 -1.85 3.97 8.23
N LEU A 79 -1.56 2.87 7.54
CA LEU A 79 -0.18 2.44 7.28
C LEU A 79 0.48 3.24 6.14
N GLU A 80 -0.16 3.30 4.97
CA GLU A 80 0.38 3.95 3.76
C GLU A 80 0.24 5.48 3.82
N GLY A 81 -0.81 5.97 4.47
CA GLY A 81 -1.13 7.39 4.54
C GLY A 81 -0.57 8.05 5.80
N LEU A 82 -1.14 7.73 6.95
CA LEU A 82 -0.86 8.44 8.20
C LEU A 82 0.52 8.14 8.78
N ILE A 83 0.85 6.86 9.03
CA ILE A 83 2.11 6.46 9.66
C ILE A 83 3.28 6.74 8.72
N LEU A 84 3.20 6.27 7.47
CA LEU A 84 4.26 6.52 6.50
C LEU A 84 4.38 8.02 6.18
N GLY A 85 3.28 8.73 5.99
CA GLY A 85 3.30 10.18 5.76
C GLY A 85 3.91 10.96 6.91
N ALA A 86 3.53 10.65 8.16
CA ALA A 86 4.10 11.28 9.35
C ALA A 86 5.61 11.01 9.46
N LEU A 87 6.06 9.78 9.17
CA LEU A 87 7.48 9.44 9.12
C LEU A 87 8.23 10.27 8.07
N LEU A 88 7.70 10.38 6.85
CA LEU A 88 8.34 11.13 5.78
C LEU A 88 8.39 12.63 6.07
N ILE A 89 7.32 13.20 6.64
CA ILE A 89 7.29 14.58 7.12
C ILE A 89 8.35 14.77 8.22
N TYR A 90 8.39 13.89 9.21
CA TYR A 90 9.40 13.95 10.26
C TYR A 90 10.83 13.90 9.67
N MET A 91 11.09 13.00 8.72
CA MET A 91 12.39 12.91 8.06
C MET A 91 12.74 14.17 7.27
N ALA A 92 11.79 14.71 6.51
CA ALA A 92 11.99 15.90 5.69
C ALA A 92 12.33 17.14 6.53
N TRP A 93 11.54 17.41 7.58
CA TRP A 93 11.63 18.66 8.33
C TRP A 93 12.47 18.59 9.61
N ARG A 94 12.52 17.45 10.31
CA ARG A 94 13.31 17.32 11.55
C ARG A 94 14.69 16.71 11.35
N ARG A 95 14.86 15.88 10.33
CA ARG A 95 16.13 15.16 10.07
C ARG A 95 16.90 15.68 8.85
N GLY A 96 16.35 16.68 8.14
CA GLY A 96 16.98 17.24 6.94
C GLY A 96 17.17 16.21 5.82
N ALA A 97 16.31 15.19 5.76
CA ALA A 97 16.43 14.07 4.82
C ALA A 97 16.42 14.51 3.35
N LEU A 98 15.83 15.67 3.04
CA LEU A 98 15.82 16.27 1.70
C LEU A 98 17.23 16.61 1.16
N LYS A 99 18.25 16.67 2.02
CA LYS A 99 19.65 16.85 1.61
C LYS A 99 20.26 15.59 0.96
N TYR A 100 19.67 14.42 1.25
CA TYR A 100 20.18 13.14 0.81
C TYR A 100 19.30 12.60 -0.31
N GLU A 101 19.76 12.76 -1.55
CA GLU A 101 18.98 12.40 -2.74
C GLU A 101 18.56 10.92 -2.73
N GLY A 102 17.25 10.68 -2.79
CA GLY A 102 16.64 9.35 -2.84
C GLY A 102 16.29 8.78 -1.47
N LEU A 103 16.61 9.47 -0.37
CA LEU A 103 16.32 8.96 0.98
C LEU A 103 14.82 8.93 1.26
N ILE A 104 14.10 10.00 0.93
CA ILE A 104 12.65 10.10 1.16
C ILE A 104 11.90 9.16 0.20
N GLY A 105 12.21 9.19 -1.08
CA GLY A 105 11.60 8.32 -2.08
C GLY A 105 11.88 6.84 -1.81
N GLY A 106 13.11 6.51 -1.41
CA GLY A 106 13.46 5.15 -1.00
C GLY A 106 12.68 4.68 0.24
N THR A 107 12.53 5.56 1.23
CA THR A 107 11.72 5.28 2.44
C THR A 107 10.25 5.11 2.10
N PHE A 108 9.70 5.95 1.23
CA PHE A 108 8.33 5.84 0.74
C PHE A 108 8.11 4.51 0.03
N LEU A 109 8.95 4.15 -0.94
CA LEU A 109 8.82 2.88 -1.69
C LEU A 109 8.90 1.65 -0.78
N THR A 110 9.85 1.66 0.16
CA THR A 110 10.02 0.58 1.13
C THR A 110 8.82 0.49 2.06
N GLY A 111 8.42 1.60 2.68
CA GLY A 111 7.31 1.64 3.63
C GLY A 111 5.96 1.32 2.98
N TYR A 112 5.70 1.86 1.79
CA TYR A 112 4.50 1.56 1.02
C TYR A 112 4.45 0.09 0.61
N GLY A 113 5.55 -0.47 0.11
CA GLY A 113 5.61 -1.88 -0.25
C GLY A 113 5.39 -2.81 0.95
N LEU A 114 5.96 -2.49 2.12
CA LEU A 114 5.74 -3.26 3.34
C LEU A 114 4.27 -3.17 3.83
N ALA A 115 3.70 -1.97 3.83
CA ALA A 115 2.30 -1.75 4.19
C ALA A 115 1.36 -2.54 3.25
N ARG A 116 1.62 -2.45 1.93
CA ARG A 116 0.89 -3.21 0.92
C ARG A 116 0.97 -4.70 1.15
N PHE A 117 2.17 -5.22 1.34
CA PHE A 117 2.39 -6.64 1.61
C PHE A 117 1.63 -7.12 2.85
N ALA A 118 1.58 -6.30 3.91
CA ALA A 118 0.87 -6.62 5.14
C ALA A 118 -0.66 -6.58 5.01
N VAL A 119 -1.21 -5.54 4.35
CA VAL A 119 -2.68 -5.42 4.19
C VAL A 119 -3.23 -6.47 3.24
N GLU A 120 -2.43 -6.95 2.31
CA GLU A 120 -2.84 -7.97 1.34
C GLU A 120 -3.27 -9.30 1.98
N PHE A 121 -2.79 -9.61 3.19
CA PHE A 121 -3.24 -10.78 3.96
C PHE A 121 -4.72 -10.71 4.36
N VAL A 122 -5.24 -9.50 4.57
CA VAL A 122 -6.64 -9.26 4.97
C VAL A 122 -7.50 -8.74 3.81
N ARG A 123 -6.88 -8.35 2.69
CA ARG A 123 -7.56 -7.85 1.50
C ARG A 123 -8.30 -8.98 0.78
N GLN A 124 -9.48 -8.68 0.26
CA GLN A 124 -10.17 -9.60 -0.64
C GLN A 124 -9.39 -9.69 -1.97
N PRO A 125 -9.01 -10.89 -2.43
CA PRO A 125 -8.30 -11.04 -3.70
C PRO A 125 -9.15 -10.59 -4.88
N ASP A 126 -8.50 -10.05 -5.91
CA ASP A 126 -9.18 -9.60 -7.12
C ASP A 126 -9.85 -10.80 -7.83
N ALA A 127 -11.10 -10.62 -8.27
CA ALA A 127 -11.91 -11.66 -8.87
C ALA A 127 -11.25 -12.37 -10.07
N GLN A 128 -10.34 -11.67 -10.78
CA GLN A 128 -9.59 -12.19 -11.91
C GLN A 128 -8.64 -13.34 -11.55
N PHE A 129 -8.14 -13.40 -10.30
CA PHE A 129 -7.22 -14.45 -9.85
C PHE A 129 -7.93 -15.55 -9.07
N VAL A 130 -9.22 -15.36 -8.75
CA VAL A 130 -10.02 -16.35 -8.03
C VAL A 130 -10.57 -17.37 -9.02
N SER A 131 -10.28 -18.65 -8.77
CA SER A 131 -10.79 -19.78 -9.56
C SER A 131 -11.08 -20.95 -8.62
N SER A 132 -11.82 -21.96 -9.07
CA SER A 132 -12.19 -23.12 -8.24
C SER A 132 -10.99 -23.87 -7.65
N GLY A 133 -9.81 -23.79 -8.27
CA GLY A 133 -8.53 -24.30 -7.74
C GLY A 133 -7.62 -23.25 -7.06
N ASN A 134 -8.06 -21.99 -6.94
CA ASN A 134 -7.31 -20.88 -6.35
C ASN A 134 -8.26 -19.88 -5.62
N PRO A 135 -8.91 -20.30 -4.53
CA PRO A 135 -9.83 -19.44 -3.79
C PRO A 135 -9.12 -18.24 -3.13
N LEU A 136 -7.80 -18.34 -2.94
CA LEU A 136 -6.95 -17.32 -2.32
C LEU A 136 -6.50 -16.23 -3.30
N GLY A 137 -6.76 -16.37 -4.61
CA GLY A 137 -6.35 -15.40 -5.64
C GLY A 137 -4.83 -15.24 -5.76
N LEU A 138 -4.09 -16.33 -5.56
CA LEU A 138 -2.63 -16.33 -5.63
C LEU A 138 -2.18 -16.11 -7.09
N ALA A 139 -1.27 -15.16 -7.31
CA ALA A 139 -0.70 -14.87 -8.62
C ALA A 139 0.42 -15.84 -8.99
N TRP A 140 1.16 -16.28 -7.99
CA TRP A 140 2.19 -17.30 -8.11
C TRP A 140 1.98 -18.33 -7.02
N GLN A 141 1.86 -19.60 -7.39
CA GLN A 141 1.65 -20.70 -6.46
C GLN A 141 2.56 -21.90 -6.79
N VAL A 142 3.12 -22.52 -5.75
CA VAL A 142 3.81 -23.80 -5.82
C VAL A 142 3.33 -24.63 -4.62
N SER A 143 2.75 -25.80 -4.87
CA SER A 143 2.30 -26.74 -3.83
C SER A 143 1.36 -26.15 -2.75
N GLY A 144 0.41 -25.29 -3.15
CA GLY A 144 -0.59 -24.70 -2.25
C GLY A 144 -0.11 -23.47 -1.46
N TRP A 145 1.16 -23.12 -1.57
CA TRP A 145 1.75 -21.89 -1.04
C TRP A 145 2.01 -20.92 -2.17
N GLY A 146 1.75 -19.63 -1.96
CA GLY A 146 1.91 -18.65 -3.02
C GLY A 146 1.82 -17.21 -2.52
N LEU A 147 2.09 -16.29 -3.44
CA LEU A 147 1.95 -14.85 -3.21
C LEU A 147 0.80 -14.32 -4.06
N THR A 148 0.03 -13.38 -3.51
CA THR A 148 -0.94 -12.64 -4.32
C THR A 148 -0.21 -11.67 -5.26
N MET A 149 -0.94 -11.11 -6.24
CA MET A 149 -0.38 -10.06 -7.11
C MET A 149 0.13 -8.87 -6.29
N GLY A 150 -0.61 -8.44 -5.27
CA GLY A 150 -0.21 -7.32 -4.41
C GLY A 150 1.12 -7.57 -3.71
N GLN A 151 1.35 -8.78 -3.20
CA GLN A 151 2.61 -9.17 -2.56
C GLN A 151 3.76 -9.23 -3.57
N LEU A 152 3.54 -9.83 -4.75
CA LEU A 152 4.57 -9.97 -5.78
C LEU A 152 5.03 -8.59 -6.29
N LEU A 153 4.09 -7.66 -6.51
CA LEU A 153 4.40 -6.30 -6.95
C LEU A 153 5.06 -5.45 -5.85
N SER A 154 4.83 -5.78 -4.58
CA SER A 154 5.44 -5.07 -3.45
C SER A 154 6.93 -5.39 -3.28
N LEU A 155 7.37 -6.61 -3.63
CA LEU A 155 8.77 -7.03 -3.44
C LEU A 155 9.78 -6.20 -4.27
N PRO A 156 9.59 -5.96 -5.59
CA PRO A 156 10.45 -5.06 -6.35
C PRO A 156 10.47 -3.64 -5.79
N MET A 157 9.33 -3.12 -5.33
CA MET A 157 9.26 -1.78 -4.74
C MET A 157 10.10 -1.69 -3.47
N ILE A 158 10.00 -2.70 -2.59
CA ILE A 158 10.82 -2.78 -1.36
C ILE A 158 12.31 -2.84 -1.72
N ALA A 159 12.70 -3.70 -2.66
CA ALA A 159 14.10 -3.86 -3.06
C ALA A 159 14.68 -2.55 -3.63
N ILE A 160 13.95 -1.89 -4.54
CA ILE A 160 14.34 -0.60 -5.11
C ILE A 160 14.41 0.48 -4.03
N GLY A 161 13.44 0.51 -3.11
CA GLY A 161 13.41 1.46 -2.00
C GLY A 161 14.64 1.32 -1.09
N ILE A 162 14.96 0.09 -0.68
CA ILE A 162 16.14 -0.21 0.13
C ILE A 162 17.42 0.23 -0.59
N TYR A 163 17.54 -0.07 -1.90
CA TYR A 163 18.68 0.37 -2.70
C TYR A 163 18.87 1.90 -2.64
N PHE A 164 17.81 2.68 -2.81
CA PHE A 164 17.88 4.14 -2.73
C PHE A 164 18.27 4.64 -1.33
N ILE A 165 17.74 4.04 -0.26
CA ILE A 165 18.11 4.39 1.12
C ILE A 165 19.60 4.14 1.37
N LEU A 166 20.10 2.96 0.96
CA LEU A 166 21.51 2.59 1.15
C LEU A 166 22.44 3.48 0.33
N ARG A 167 22.04 3.84 -0.90
CA ARG A 167 22.78 4.77 -1.75
C ARG A 167 22.84 6.17 -1.13
N ALA A 168 21.70 6.68 -0.65
CA ALA A 168 21.61 8.02 -0.05
C ALA A 168 22.51 8.16 1.18
N LYS A 169 22.61 7.12 2.01
CA LYS A 169 23.50 7.08 3.19
C LYS A 169 25.00 7.05 2.86
N ARG A 170 25.38 6.60 1.67
CA ARG A 170 26.80 6.53 1.24
C ARG A 170 27.30 7.84 0.64
N ASN A 171 26.37 8.67 0.15
CA ASN A 171 26.67 9.88 -0.61
C ASN A 171 26.55 11.18 0.20
N GLY A 172 26.30 11.12 1.51
CA GLY A 172 26.25 12.30 2.38
C GLY A 172 26.78 12.01 3.75
#